data_AF-A0A351Y8E6-F1
#
_entry.id   AF-A0A351Y8E6-F1
#
_cell.length_a   1.000
_cell.length_b   1.000
_cell.length_c   1.000
_cell.angle_alpha   90.00
_cell.angle_beta   90.00
_cell.angle_gamma   90.00
#
_symmetry.space_group_name_H-M   'P 1'
#
loop_
_entity.id
_entity.type
_entity.pdbx_description
1 polymer ?
#
loop_
_entity_poly.entity_id
_entity_poly.type
_entity_poly.pdbx_seq_one_letter_code
_entity_poly.pdbx_strand_id
1 'polypeptide(L)' 'MNEYKKKNDTSFTLGTTLTFELLLHKKEKAKRIYVSEKQHHDETYLKLERLAKENHLPFITNK' A
#
# COMPACT_ATOMS: atom_id res chain seq x y z
N MET A 1 -22.87 -17.47 -15.74
CA MET A 1 -21.50 -16.95 -15.55
C MET A 1 -21.58 -15.43 -15.62
N ASN A 2 -21.53 -14.74 -14.48
CA ASN A 2 -21.47 -13.27 -14.49
C ASN A 2 -20.01 -12.86 -14.65
N GLU A 3 -19.66 -12.39 -15.85
CA GLU A 3 -18.36 -11.77 -16.11
C GLU A 3 -18.25 -10.48 -15.30
N TYR A 4 -17.47 -10.54 -14.22
CA TYR A 4 -17.03 -9.36 -13.48
C TYR A 4 -16.17 -8.49 -14.40
N LYS A 5 -16.78 -7.53 -15.12
CA LYS A 5 -16.05 -6.45 -15.77
C LYS A 5 -15.47 -5.53 -14.69
N LYS A 6 -14.22 -5.76 -14.27
CA LYS A 6 -13.43 -4.80 -13.49
C LYS A 6 -13.23 -3.54 -14.33
N LYS A 7 -14.12 -2.56 -14.17
CA LYS A 7 -14.10 -1.27 -14.90
C LYS A 7 -12.95 -0.35 -14.50
N ASN A 8 -12.22 -0.65 -13.43
CA ASN A 8 -11.05 0.12 -13.02
C ASN A 8 -9.83 -0.78 -13.01
N ASP A 9 -8.81 -0.43 -13.80
CA ASP A 9 -7.47 -1.04 -13.79
C ASP A 9 -6.70 -0.76 -12.48
N THR A 10 -7.41 -0.28 -11.44
CA THR A 10 -6.83 0.06 -10.14
C THR A 10 -6.96 -1.15 -9.23
N SER A 11 -5.85 -1.86 -9.04
CA SER A 11 -5.73 -2.90 -8.02
C SER A 11 -5.14 -2.29 -6.75
N PHE A 12 -5.67 -2.71 -5.61
CA PHE A 12 -5.16 -2.31 -4.29
C PHE A 12 -4.80 -3.56 -3.50
N THR A 13 -3.72 -3.47 -2.73
CA THR A 13 -3.37 -4.47 -1.72
C THR A 13 -3.89 -3.99 -0.37
N LEU A 14 -4.69 -4.82 0.30
CA LEU A 14 -5.15 -4.55 1.66
C LEU A 14 -4.26 -5.29 2.65
N GLY A 15 -3.95 -4.63 3.76
CA GLY A 15 -3.17 -5.23 4.83
C GLY A 15 -1.68 -4.96 4.72
N THR A 16 -1.06 -4.89 5.90
CA THR A 16 0.31 -4.44 6.06
C THR A 16 1.31 -5.42 5.46
N THR A 17 1.10 -6.73 5.67
CA THR A 17 1.98 -7.79 5.14
C THR A 17 2.02 -7.80 3.61
N LEU A 18 0.86 -7.74 2.95
CA LEU A 18 0.81 -7.70 1.48
C LEU A 18 1.44 -6.42 0.91
N THR A 19 1.32 -5.32 1.65
CA THR A 19 1.97 -4.07 1.27
C THR A 19 3.49 -4.22 1.37
N PHE A 20 4.04 -4.83 2.42
CA PHE A 20 5.48 -5.13 2.51
C PHE A 20 5.94 -6.02 1.36
N GLU A 21 5.27 -7.15 1.12
CA GLU A 21 5.63 -8.06 0.02
C GLU A 21 5.62 -7.36 -1.34
N LEU A 22 4.63 -6.50 -1.58
CA LEU A 22 4.54 -5.72 -2.81
C LEU A 22 5.69 -4.71 -2.94
N LEU A 23 6.06 -4.03 -1.85
CA LEU A 23 7.17 -3.09 -1.84
C LEU A 23 8.54 -3.77 -1.94
N LEU A 24 8.70 -4.97 -1.39
CA LEU A 24 9.95 -5.73 -1.45
C LEU A 24 10.16 -6.37 -2.82
N HIS A 25 9.12 -6.96 -3.41
CA HIS A 25 9.27 -7.77 -4.62
C HIS A 25 8.83 -7.06 -5.91
N LYS A 26 7.86 -6.15 -5.85
CA LYS A 26 7.24 -5.52 -7.04
C LYS A 26 6.95 -4.03 -6.83
N LYS A 27 7.92 -3.30 -6.26
CA LYS A 27 7.84 -1.85 -5.97
C LYS A 27 7.35 -1.01 -7.15
N GLU A 28 7.74 -1.37 -8.38
CA GLU A 28 7.37 -0.64 -9.60
C GLU A 28 5.86 -0.64 -9.88
N LYS A 29 5.13 -1.60 -9.29
CA LYS A 29 3.66 -1.68 -9.38
C LYS A 29 2.96 -0.84 -8.32
N ALA A 30 3.69 -0.43 -7.27
CA ALA A 30 3.16 0.44 -6.24
C ALA A 30 3.12 1.88 -6.76
N LYS A 31 1.98 2.56 -6.61
CA LYS A 31 1.84 3.99 -6.98
C LYS A 31 1.73 4.90 -5.76
N ARG A 32 1.15 4.40 -4.67
CA ARG A 32 0.84 5.16 -3.45
C ARG A 32 0.44 4.19 -2.34
N ILE A 33 0.74 4.57 -1.11
CA ILE A 33 0.38 3.82 0.10
C ILE A 33 -0.64 4.65 0.86
N TYR A 34 -1.74 4.01 1.25
CA TYR A 34 -2.76 4.60 2.08
C TYR A 34 -2.74 3.96 3.45
N VAL A 35 -2.73 4.78 4.49
CA VAL A 35 -2.81 4.32 5.88
C VAL A 35 -3.98 4.99 6.57
N SER A 36 -4.72 4.23 7.36
CA SER A 36 -5.81 4.77 8.18
C SER A 36 -5.24 5.62 9.31
N GLU A 37 -5.88 6.73 9.66
CA GLU A 37 -5.51 7.50 10.86
C GLU A 37 -5.55 6.67 12.15
N LYS A 38 -6.40 5.63 12.19
CA LYS A 38 -6.50 4.71 13.34
C LYS A 38 -5.39 3.67 13.37
N GLN A 39 -4.53 3.62 12.36
CA GLN A 39 -3.38 2.72 12.35
C GLN A 39 -2.47 3.09 13.52
N HIS A 40 -2.15 2.09 14.33
CA HIS A 40 -1.25 2.29 15.45
C HIS A 40 0.17 2.58 14.93
N HIS A 41 0.80 3.61 15.47
CA HIS A 41 2.11 4.11 15.03
C HIS A 41 3.25 3.28 15.64
N ASP A 42 3.18 1.96 15.48
CA ASP A 42 4.20 1.02 15.95
C ASP A 42 5.41 0.97 15.02
N GLU A 43 6.39 0.15 15.39
CA GLU A 43 7.53 -0.22 14.54
C GLU A 43 7.12 -0.63 13.12
N THR A 44 5.98 -1.30 12.96
CA THR A 44 5.48 -1.72 11.65
C THR A 44 5.11 -0.52 10.78
N TYR A 45 4.45 0.49 11.35
CA TYR A 45 4.13 1.74 10.65
C TYR A 45 5.41 2.47 10.24
N LEU A 46 6.35 2.61 11.18
CA LEU A 46 7.64 3.29 10.93
C LEU A 46 8.44 2.58 9.83
N LYS A 47 8.46 1.24 9.82
CA LYS A 47 9.08 0.44 8.75
C LYS A 47 8.39 0.69 7.41
N LEU A 48 7.06 0.75 7.38
CA LEU A 48 6.29 1.01 6.17
C LEU A 48 6.55 2.40 5.61
N GLU A 49 6.57 3.42 6.47
CA GLU A 49 6.87 4.81 6.11
C GLU A 49 8.29 4.94 5.54
N ARG A 50 9.28 4.29 6.19
CA ARG A 50 10.66 4.29 5.73
C ARG A 50 10.80 3.64 4.36
N LEU A 51 10.20 2.46 4.16
CA LEU A 51 10.18 1.78 2.86
C LEU A 51 9.47 2.60 1.79
N ALA A 52 8.39 3.29 2.13
CA ALA A 52 7.71 4.19 1.22
C ALA A 52 8.63 5.32 0.75
N LYS A 53 9.35 5.96 1.69
CA LYS A 53 10.32 7.01 1.41
C LYS A 53 11.48 6.53 0.54
N GLU A 54 12.05 5.37 0.86
CA GLU A 54 13.14 4.76 0.07
C GLU A 54 12.71 4.44 -1.37
N ASN A 55 11.44 4.08 -1.56
CA ASN A 55 10.87 3.80 -2.87
C ASN A 55 10.24 5.04 -3.55
N HIS A 56 10.38 6.23 -2.97
CA HIS A 56 9.78 7.49 -3.46
C HIS A 56 8.27 7.41 -3.68
N LEU A 57 7.56 6.65 -2.84
CA LEU A 57 6.11 6.47 -2.93
C LEU A 57 5.38 7.47 -2.03
N PRO A 58 4.29 8.08 -2.51
CA PRO A 58 3.41 8.88 -1.67
C PRO A 58 2.81 8.03 -0.55
N PHE A 59 3.04 8.46 0.70
CA PHE A 59 2.46 7.86 1.89
C PHE A 59 1.37 8.79 2.41
N ILE A 60 0.11 8.38 2.25
CA ILE A 60 -1.06 9.22 2.49
C ILE A 60 -1.84 8.66 3.67
N THR A 61 -2.01 9.48 4.70
CA THR A 61 -2.90 9.16 5.81
C THR A 61 -4.32 9.57 5.45
N ASN A 62 -5.24 8.61 5.42
CA ASN A 62 -6.65 8.83 5.11
C ASN A 62 -7.42 9.12 6.41
N LYS A 63 -7.99 10.33 6.47
CA LYS A 63 -8.89 10.85 7.51
C LYS A 63 -10.28 10.22 7.45
#